data_AF-A0A225DI36-F1
#
_entry.id   AF-A0A225DI36-F1
#
_cell.length_a   1.000
_cell.length_b   1.000
_cell.length_c   1.000
_cell.angle_alpha   90.00
_cell.angle_beta   90.00
_cell.angle_gamma   90.00
#
_symmetry.space_group_name_H-M   'P 1'
#
loop_
_entity.id
_entity.type
_entity.pdbx_description
1 polymer ?
#
loop_
_entity_poly.entity_id
_entity_poly.type
_entity_poly.pdbx_seq_one_letter_code
_entity_poly.pdbx_strand_id
1 'polypeptide(L)' 'MPSAGGKTSYGTDRARGSRYVERIWTVIASCRRQKRNILAFLTAAVVADRNGTARPSLVPVAA' A
#
# COMPACT_ATOMS: atom_id res chain seq x y z
N MET A 1 38.16 17.20 -5.67
CA MET A 1 37.52 17.19 -4.33
C MET A 1 36.12 17.76 -4.43
N PRO A 2 35.06 16.97 -4.20
CA PRO A 2 33.79 17.50 -3.75
C PRO A 2 33.52 17.06 -2.30
N SER A 3 33.45 18.04 -1.40
CA SER A 3 32.85 17.89 -0.08
C SER A 3 31.62 18.79 -0.04
N ALA A 4 30.45 18.18 0.19
CA ALA A 4 29.32 18.85 0.83
C ALA A 4 28.33 17.75 1.24
N GLY A 5 28.36 17.40 2.53
CA GLY A 5 27.46 16.44 3.14
C GLY A 5 26.03 16.95 3.25
N GLY A 6 25.09 16.02 3.42
CA GLY A 6 23.72 16.33 3.78
C GLY A 6 22.81 15.10 3.78
N LYS A 7 22.61 14.54 4.98
CA LYS A 7 21.59 13.55 5.35
C LYS A 7 21.71 12.16 4.72
N THR A 8 22.44 11.32 5.42
CA THR A 8 22.20 9.87 5.55
C THR A 8 20.77 9.61 6.05
N SER A 9 19.79 9.68 5.16
CA SER A 9 18.48 9.07 5.39
C SER A 9 18.63 7.57 5.20
N TYR A 10 18.95 6.84 6.26
CA TYR A 10 18.59 5.41 6.33
C TYR A 10 17.06 5.34 6.31
N GLY A 11 16.45 5.24 5.14
CA GLY A 11 14.99 5.31 4.99
C GLY A 11 14.55 4.66 3.69
N THR A 12 14.62 3.34 3.67
CA THR A 12 13.87 2.44 2.78
C THR A 12 13.83 2.87 1.31
N ASP A 13 14.85 2.46 0.53
CA ASP A 13 14.78 2.21 -0.91
C ASP A 13 13.77 3.12 -1.64
N ARG A 14 14.17 4.34 -2.01
CA ARG A 14 13.29 5.44 -2.50
C ARG A 14 12.21 4.99 -3.49
N ALA A 15 12.51 4.01 -4.33
CA ALA A 15 11.56 3.41 -5.27
C ALA A 15 10.49 2.55 -4.58
N ARG A 16 10.86 1.73 -3.58
CA ARG A 16 9.89 0.96 -2.77
C ARG A 16 9.00 1.86 -1.94
N GLY A 17 9.55 2.94 -1.37
CA GLY A 17 8.77 3.95 -0.66
C GLY A 17 7.70 4.59 -1.57
N SER A 18 8.10 5.02 -2.77
CA SER A 18 7.17 5.58 -3.77
C SER A 18 6.10 4.58 -4.18
N ARG A 19 6.50 3.34 -4.51
CA ARG A 19 5.57 2.28 -4.92
C ARG A 19 4.60 1.90 -3.81
N TYR A 20 5.02 1.92 -2.54
CA TYR A 20 4.13 1.70 -1.42
C TYR A 20 3.04 2.76 -1.35
N VAL A 21 3.43 4.04 -1.42
CA VAL A 21 2.49 5.17 -1.39
C VAL A 21 1.52 5.12 -2.57
N GLU A 22 2.00 4.84 -3.79
CA GLU A 22 1.15 4.64 -4.97
C GLU A 22 0.12 3.52 -4.78
N ARG A 23 0.52 2.38 -4.20
CA ARG A 23 -0.39 1.26 -3.93
C ARG A 23 -1.44 1.62 -2.88
N ILE A 24 -1.04 2.31 -1.81
CA ILE A 24 -1.98 2.79 -0.78
C ILE A 24 -2.98 3.79 -1.38
N TRP A 25 -2.53 4.71 -2.22
CA TRP A 25 -3.43 5.63 -2.94
C TRP A 25 -4.43 4.89 -3.81
N THR A 26 -3.97 3.87 -4.55
CA THR A 26 -4.83 3.03 -5.39
C THR A 26 -5.90 2.33 -4.54
N VAL A 27 -5.54 1.78 -3.38
CA VAL A 27 -6.47 1.14 -2.43
C VAL A 27 -7.50 2.15 -1.92
N ILE A 28 -7.06 3.33 -1.48
CA ILE A 28 -7.94 4.39 -0.96
C ILE A 28 -8.93 4.82 -2.04
N ALA A 29 -8.45 5.14 -3.24
CA ALA A 29 -9.30 5.57 -4.35
C ALA A 29 -10.33 4.50 -4.73
N SER A 30 -9.91 3.24 -4.80
CA SER A 30 -10.80 2.11 -5.12
C SER A 30 -11.85 1.88 -4.05
N CYS A 31 -11.46 1.82 -2.78
CA CYS A 31 -12.38 1.60 -1.66
C CYS A 31 -13.38 2.76 -1.53
N ARG A 32 -12.94 4.01 -1.72
CA ARG A 32 -13.83 5.19 -1.74
C ARG A 32 -14.88 5.08 -2.84
N ARG A 33 -14.46 4.75 -4.06
CA ARG A 33 -15.38 4.58 -5.21
C ARG A 33 -16.37 3.43 -5.00
N GLN A 34 -15.95 2.39 -4.28
CA GLN A 34 -16.79 1.24 -3.91
C GLN A 34 -17.62 1.45 -2.65
N LYS A 35 -17.53 2.62 -1.98
CA LYS A 35 -18.14 2.88 -0.66
C LYS A 35 -17.76 1.81 0.39
N ARG A 36 -16.55 1.26 0.29
CA ARG A 36 -16.02 0.20 1.18
C ARG A 36 -15.12 0.80 2.26
N ASN A 37 -15.18 0.25 3.48
CA ASN A 37 -14.31 0.69 4.57
C ASN A 37 -12.83 0.33 4.27
N ILE A 38 -12.00 1.36 4.19
CA ILE A 38 -10.57 1.25 3.81
C ILE A 38 -9.78 0.46 4.85
N LEU A 39 -9.94 0.79 6.15
CA LEU A 39 -9.21 0.13 7.23
C LEU A 39 -9.59 -1.34 7.34
N ALA A 40 -10.88 -1.66 7.25
CA ALA A 40 -11.35 -3.03 7.27
C ALA A 40 -10.73 -3.85 6.12
N PHE A 41 -10.65 -3.26 4.92
CA PHE A 41 -10.01 -3.92 3.77
C PHE A 41 -8.51 -4.16 3.99
N LEU A 42 -7.76 -3.14 4.44
CA LEU A 42 -6.32 -3.29 4.70
C LEU A 42 -6.05 -4.32 5.79
N THR A 43 -6.83 -4.31 6.86
CA THR A 43 -6.73 -5.30 7.94
C THR A 43 -6.99 -6.71 7.40
N ALA A 44 -8.08 -6.92 6.64
CA ALA A 44 -8.38 -8.22 6.04
C ALA A 44 -7.26 -8.69 5.08
N ALA A 45 -6.68 -7.78 4.30
CA ALA A 45 -5.59 -8.10 3.39
C ALA A 45 -4.33 -8.55 4.16
N VAL A 46 -3.95 -7.85 5.23
CA VAL A 46 -2.78 -8.20 6.05
C VAL A 46 -3.01 -9.50 6.82
N VAL A 47 -4.20 -9.70 7.38
CA VAL A 47 -4.56 -10.95 8.07
C VAL A 47 -4.52 -12.13 7.10
N ALA A 48 -5.11 -11.98 5.90
CA ALA A 48 -5.11 -13.05 4.91
C ALA A 48 -3.69 -13.38 4.43
N ASP A 49 -2.84 -12.38 4.25
CA ASP A 49 -1.44 -12.58 3.87
C ASP A 49 -0.65 -13.33 4.94
N ARG A 50 -0.82 -12.95 6.22
CA ARG A 50 -0.18 -13.63 7.36
C ARG A 50 -0.65 -15.06 7.56
N ASN A 51 -1.93 -15.30 7.30
CA ASN A 51 -2.55 -16.61 7.50
C ASN A 51 -2.47 -17.51 6.25
N GLY A 52 -1.93 -17.01 5.13
CA GLY A 52 -1.88 -17.74 3.87
C GLY A 52 -3.26 -18.01 3.25
N THR A 53 -4.29 -17.25 3.62
CA THR A 53 -5.66 -17.43 3.15
C THR A 53 -5.97 -16.56 1.93
N ALA A 54 -7.14 -16.76 1.33
CA ALA A 54 -7.59 -15.97 0.18
C ALA A 54 -7.56 -14.46 0.49
N ARG A 55 -6.82 -13.70 -0.31
CA ARG A 55 -6.68 -12.24 -0.16
C ARG A 55 -7.92 -11.54 -0.71
N PRO A 56 -8.44 -10.51 -0.04
CA PRO A 56 -9.60 -9.76 -0.54
C PRO A 56 -9.22 -9.00 -1.83
N SER A 57 -10.10 -9.02 -2.82
CA SER A 57 -9.89 -8.32 -4.10
C SER A 57 -10.20 -6.81 -3.99
N LEU A 58 -9.43 -6.02 -4.73
CA LEU A 58 -9.70 -4.59 -4.99
C LEU A 58 -10.60 -4.37 -6.19
N VAL A 59 -10.74 -5.36 -7.06
CA VAL A 59 -11.62 -5.30 -8.23
C VAL A 59 -13.03 -5.68 -7.78
N PRO A 60 -14.06 -4.88 -8.09
CA PRO A 60 -15.43 -5.29 -7.85
C PRO A 60 -15.70 -6.61 -8.55
N VAL A 61 -16.33 -7.57 -7.87
CA VAL A 61 -16.91 -8.71 -8.57
C VAL A 61 -18.02 -8.14 -9.44
N ALA A 62 -17.85 -8.20 -10.76
CA ALA A 62 -18.92 -7.82 -11.67
C ALA A 62 -20.13 -8.72 -11.37
N ALA A 63 -21.30 -8.11 -11.21
CA ALA A 63 -22.57 -8.83 -11.07
C ALA A 63 -22.92 -9.56 -12.37
#